data_AF-B1Z0J2-F1
#
_entry.id   AF-B1Z0J2-F1
#
_cell.length_a   1.000
_cell.length_b   1.000
_cell.length_c   1.000
_cell.angle_alpha   90.00
_cell.angle_beta   90.00
_cell.angle_gamma   90.00
#
_symmetry.space_group_name_H-M   'P 1'
#
loop_
_entity.id
_entity.type
_entity.pdbx_description
1 polymer ?
#
loop_
_entity_poly.entity_id
_entity_poly.type
_entity_poly.pdbx_seq_one_letter_code
_entity_poly.pdbx_strand_id
1 'polypeptide(L)'
;MLPTAATRADSNAARAALSGLGYPLRTVVTLSAALALAVVGWVVPVERGVMWGWVALVVALSALIVWLHSRGLTRAREQNVQVIAQLGAATANLPVTMRTRMPLALVTGDGLSALFDRDTAMSRFVHVGDGAIWLRADRPQDLPRLAVAVRQWRDGHAPDCVVLAVAPGLHANDDTLSQSLRVIRQAVADASRMLGTSLPGYVALYQRLSNANAAATLPAVESAARWYGMSTGSPIVNTHRFDTAIEAAESDALHADGSPAVAARAAGVASMIGWTRRVVFDTLTDRRQPASPWPLFGVGWIDHGPASGPGKPWEREVRSLTGIAPATLPASPTPWPLPQPLIDAMPRRTWRSPRITAAAHVIAIVACAAIAAICGAAKNNEALMTRIGEHLQHYNRIPATHDTAKRDALRVLVSDRDQLDRYARVGVPLRLSFGTYRGAPLLPVINDAIASYEPSPPPPAVVTLDSMSLFDSGKATLRTGTTRAMVDALELIKAHSGKRVLVAGYADDQGRPDRNLKLSIDRASAVRDWLVEASGIPPTRFAIQGYGDTRPVADNATPEGRAKNRRVEITLVPDTPVPAVPTGAAR
;
A
#
# COMPACT_ATOMS: atom_id res chain seq x y z
N MET A 1 -16.18 -28.10 33.90
CA MET A 1 -15.05 -27.94 34.84
C MET A 1 -14.24 -26.72 34.42
N LEU A 2 -14.18 -25.70 35.27
CA LEU A 2 -13.31 -24.53 35.06
C LEU A 2 -11.84 -24.97 35.18
N PRO A 3 -10.93 -24.50 34.31
CA PRO A 3 -9.51 -24.83 34.42
C PRO A 3 -8.91 -24.25 35.70
N THR A 4 -8.14 -25.05 36.43
CA THR A 4 -7.48 -24.68 37.70
C THR A 4 -6.49 -23.53 37.50
N ALA A 5 -6.29 -22.70 38.54
CA ALA A 5 -5.49 -21.48 38.47
C ALA A 5 -4.05 -21.66 37.93
N ALA A 6 -3.43 -22.83 38.15
CA ALA A 6 -2.12 -23.19 37.60
C ALA A 6 -2.11 -23.27 36.06
N THR A 7 -3.14 -23.88 35.46
CA THR A 7 -3.25 -23.97 33.98
C THR A 7 -3.49 -22.62 33.30
N ARG A 8 -4.10 -21.66 34.00
CA ARG A 8 -4.26 -20.28 33.52
C ARG A 8 -2.95 -19.51 33.53
N ALA A 9 -2.13 -19.65 34.57
CA ALA A 9 -0.82 -19.00 34.68
C ALA A 9 0.14 -19.46 33.57
N ASP A 10 0.24 -20.78 33.34
CA ASP A 10 1.06 -21.35 32.26
C ASP A 10 0.59 -20.93 30.87
N SER A 11 -0.73 -20.85 30.66
CA SER A 11 -1.29 -20.36 29.39
C SER A 11 -1.01 -18.88 29.12
N ASN A 12 -0.90 -18.05 30.17
CA ASN A 12 -0.56 -16.64 30.04
C ASN A 12 0.94 -16.44 29.79
N ALA A 13 1.81 -17.22 30.44
CA ALA A 13 3.25 -17.23 30.17
C ALA A 13 3.56 -17.74 28.75
N ALA A 14 2.86 -18.78 28.28
CA ALA A 14 2.95 -19.24 26.90
C ALA A 14 2.44 -18.19 25.89
N ARG A 15 1.35 -17.47 26.20
CA ARG A 15 0.89 -16.33 25.37
C ARG A 15 1.89 -15.19 25.32
N ALA A 16 2.58 -14.89 26.42
CA ALA A 16 3.61 -13.86 26.49
C ALA A 16 4.86 -14.26 25.67
N ALA A 17 5.29 -15.52 25.76
CA ALA A 17 6.41 -16.05 24.96
C ALA A 17 6.12 -16.05 23.43
N LEU A 18 4.84 -16.13 23.04
CA LEU A 18 4.38 -16.03 21.65
C LEU A 18 4.08 -14.59 21.20
N SER A 19 4.13 -13.61 22.11
CA SER A 19 3.87 -12.22 21.78
C SER A 19 5.09 -11.62 21.09
N GLY A 20 4.93 -11.19 19.83
CA GLY A 20 6.01 -10.65 19.01
C GLY A 20 6.55 -11.60 17.93
N LEU A 21 6.09 -12.85 17.88
CA LEU A 21 6.42 -13.81 16.81
C LEU A 21 5.34 -13.77 15.71
N GLY A 22 5.77 -13.61 14.46
CA GLY A 22 4.97 -13.72 13.24
C GLY A 22 5.18 -12.54 12.27
N TYR A 23 4.46 -12.60 11.16
CA TYR A 23 4.32 -11.45 10.26
C TYR A 23 3.56 -10.34 11.01
N PRO A 24 4.12 -9.12 11.15
CA PRO A 24 3.49 -8.03 11.89
C PRO A 24 2.36 -7.39 11.06
N LEU A 25 1.29 -8.17 10.79
CA LEU A 25 0.21 -7.76 9.89
C LEU A 25 -0.43 -6.45 10.34
N ARG A 26 -0.63 -6.28 11.66
CA ARG A 26 -1.25 -5.06 12.20
C ARG A 26 -0.46 -3.82 11.82
N THR A 27 0.87 -3.84 12.00
CA THR A 27 1.71 -2.67 11.69
C THR A 27 1.76 -2.40 10.19
N VAL A 28 1.85 -3.46 9.37
CA VAL A 28 1.83 -3.32 7.91
C VAL A 28 0.50 -2.74 7.43
N VAL A 29 -0.63 -3.29 7.88
CA VAL A 29 -1.97 -2.82 7.49
C VAL A 29 -2.21 -1.39 7.97
N THR A 30 -1.83 -1.04 9.21
CA THR A 30 -1.98 0.34 9.71
C THR A 30 -1.13 1.32 8.91
N LEU A 31 0.09 0.94 8.54
CA LEU A 31 0.95 1.78 7.71
C LEU A 31 0.38 1.95 6.31
N SER A 32 -0.08 0.86 5.67
CA SER A 32 -0.73 0.91 4.36
C SER A 32 -1.96 1.81 4.38
N ALA A 33 -2.80 1.69 5.41
CA ALA A 33 -3.98 2.52 5.58
C ALA A 33 -3.60 4.00 5.76
N ALA A 34 -2.63 4.29 6.64
CA ALA A 34 -2.15 5.66 6.85
C ALA A 34 -1.60 6.30 5.57
N LEU A 35 -0.79 5.55 4.80
CA LEU A 35 -0.24 6.01 3.53
C LEU A 35 -1.34 6.23 2.49
N ALA A 36 -2.28 5.30 2.35
CA ALA A 36 -3.41 5.45 1.43
C ALA A 36 -4.26 6.68 1.78
N LEU A 37 -4.57 6.89 3.06
CA LEU A 37 -5.31 8.06 3.53
C LEU A 37 -4.54 9.37 3.30
N ALA A 38 -3.23 9.38 3.52
CA ALA A 38 -2.39 10.55 3.26
C ALA A 38 -2.37 10.90 1.76
N VAL A 39 -2.23 9.91 0.87
CA VAL A 39 -2.26 10.11 -0.59
C VAL A 39 -3.63 10.66 -1.02
N VAL A 40 -4.72 10.01 -0.61
CA VAL A 40 -6.08 10.43 -0.98
C VAL A 40 -6.41 11.82 -0.42
N GLY A 41 -6.05 12.10 0.84
CA GLY A 41 -6.40 13.34 1.52
C GLY A 41 -5.58 14.55 1.08
N TRP A 42 -4.30 14.36 0.75
CA TRP A 42 -3.39 15.48 0.48
C TRP A 42 -2.98 15.65 -0.97
N VAL A 43 -3.20 14.65 -1.83
CA VAL A 43 -2.61 14.66 -3.18
C VAL A 43 -3.61 14.36 -4.30
N VAL A 44 -4.55 13.43 -4.11
CA VAL A 44 -5.47 13.08 -5.20
C VAL A 44 -6.53 14.17 -5.40
N PRO A 45 -6.80 14.64 -6.65
CA PRO A 45 -7.86 15.58 -6.95
C PRO A 45 -9.24 14.91 -6.88
N VAL A 46 -9.79 14.80 -5.68
CA VAL A 46 -11.11 14.21 -5.45
C VAL A 46 -12.02 15.23 -4.78
N GLU A 47 -13.28 15.28 -5.19
CA GLU A 47 -14.30 16.05 -4.49
C GLU A 47 -14.42 15.61 -3.03
N ARG A 48 -14.70 16.55 -2.11
CA ARG A 48 -14.75 16.26 -0.67
C ARG A 48 -15.71 15.11 -0.33
N GLY A 49 -16.84 14.98 -1.02
CA GLY A 49 -17.79 13.88 -0.80
C GLY A 49 -17.21 12.51 -1.14
N VAL A 50 -16.57 12.37 -2.29
CA VAL A 50 -15.95 11.11 -2.74
C VAL A 50 -14.71 10.78 -1.90
N MET A 51 -13.98 11.79 -1.42
CA MET A 51 -12.84 11.61 -0.50
C MET A 51 -13.26 10.89 0.78
N TRP A 52 -14.35 11.31 1.44
CA TRP A 52 -14.84 10.65 2.66
C TRP A 52 -15.28 9.20 2.41
N GLY A 53 -15.82 8.91 1.23
CA GLY A 53 -16.14 7.54 0.82
C GLY A 53 -14.91 6.63 0.76
N TRP A 54 -13.83 7.10 0.14
CA TRP A 54 -12.54 6.37 0.11
C TRP A 54 -11.94 6.19 1.50
N VAL A 55 -12.00 7.23 2.36
CA VAL A 55 -11.53 7.15 3.75
C VAL A 55 -12.28 6.05 4.51
N ALA A 56 -13.61 6.04 4.44
CA ALA A 56 -14.43 5.02 5.09
C ALA A 56 -14.11 3.61 4.57
N LEU A 57 -13.94 3.45 3.26
CA LEU A 57 -13.60 2.17 2.63
C LEU A 57 -12.24 1.63 3.11
N VAL A 58 -11.20 2.47 3.12
CA VAL A 58 -9.85 2.07 3.57
C VAL A 58 -9.86 1.64 5.03
N VAL A 59 -10.54 2.39 5.89
CA VAL A 59 -10.66 2.06 7.32
C VAL A 59 -11.43 0.76 7.53
N ALA A 60 -12.58 0.59 6.86
CA ALA A 60 -13.40 -0.61 6.97
C ALA A 60 -12.66 -1.87 6.49
N LEU A 61 -11.99 -1.80 5.34
CA LEU A 61 -11.21 -2.91 4.79
C LEU A 61 -10.03 -3.28 5.70
N SER A 62 -9.33 -2.28 6.22
CA SER A 62 -8.20 -2.49 7.14
C SER A 62 -8.66 -3.15 8.44
N ALA A 63 -9.77 -2.69 9.02
CA ALA A 63 -10.38 -3.29 10.20
C ALA A 63 -10.83 -4.74 9.94
N LEU A 64 -11.46 -5.00 8.80
CA LEU A 64 -11.89 -6.34 8.39
C LEU A 64 -10.71 -7.31 8.26
N ILE A 65 -9.62 -6.90 7.60
CA ILE A 65 -8.41 -7.72 7.43
C ILE A 65 -7.80 -8.06 8.80
N VAL A 66 -7.63 -7.05 9.66
CA VAL A 66 -7.09 -7.26 11.02
C VAL A 66 -8.01 -8.16 11.84
N TRP A 67 -9.31 -7.97 11.75
CA TRP A 67 -10.30 -8.80 12.45
C TRP A 67 -10.29 -10.25 11.98
N LEU A 68 -10.35 -10.51 10.67
CA LEU A 68 -10.30 -11.85 10.09
C LEU A 68 -9.01 -12.58 10.47
N HIS A 69 -7.87 -11.90 10.36
CA HIS A 69 -6.58 -12.48 10.70
C HIS A 69 -6.44 -12.76 12.20
N SER A 70 -6.84 -11.80 13.05
CA SER A 70 -6.79 -11.99 14.50
C SER A 70 -7.73 -13.10 14.96
N ARG A 71 -8.94 -13.20 14.38
CA ARG A 71 -9.90 -14.27 14.66
C ARG A 71 -9.40 -15.64 14.20
N GLY A 72 -8.70 -15.70 13.07
CA GLY A 72 -8.05 -16.93 12.59
C GLY A 72 -6.92 -17.37 13.51
N LEU A 73 -6.05 -16.44 13.92
CA LEU A 73 -4.95 -16.70 14.85
C LEU A 73 -5.44 -17.12 16.24
N THR A 74 -6.45 -16.46 16.80
CA THR A 74 -6.98 -16.82 18.13
C THR A 74 -7.60 -18.21 18.11
N ARG A 75 -8.43 -18.53 17.10
CA ARG A 75 -8.99 -19.88 16.94
C ARG A 75 -7.90 -20.94 16.80
N ALA A 76 -6.89 -20.69 15.96
CA ALA A 76 -5.81 -21.65 15.76
C ALA A 76 -4.93 -21.81 17.01
N ARG A 77 -4.72 -20.74 17.78
CA ARG A 77 -4.00 -20.79 19.06
C ARG A 77 -4.79 -21.55 20.11
N GLU A 78 -6.08 -21.26 20.27
CA GLU A 78 -6.99 -21.96 21.19
C GLU A 78 -7.02 -23.47 20.92
N GLN A 79 -7.05 -23.85 19.64
CA GLN A 79 -6.97 -25.25 19.24
C GLN A 79 -5.62 -25.90 19.56
N ASN A 80 -4.52 -25.15 19.71
CA ASN A 80 -3.17 -25.70 19.86
C ASN A 80 -2.48 -25.38 21.20
N VAL A 81 -3.19 -24.74 22.15
CA VAL A 81 -2.61 -24.25 23.42
C VAL A 81 -1.87 -25.36 24.18
N GLN A 82 -2.46 -26.55 24.31
CA GLN A 82 -1.87 -27.66 25.07
C GLN A 82 -0.53 -28.13 24.46
N VAL A 83 -0.48 -28.29 23.14
CA VAL A 83 0.74 -28.70 22.41
C VAL A 83 1.82 -27.64 22.56
N ILE A 84 1.47 -26.36 22.42
CA ILE A 84 2.41 -25.26 22.53
C ILE A 84 2.92 -25.12 23.97
N ALA A 85 2.07 -25.34 24.98
CA ALA A 85 2.46 -25.34 26.38
C ALA A 85 3.44 -26.47 26.69
N GLN A 86 3.19 -27.69 26.19
CA GLN A 86 4.10 -28.83 26.35
C GLN A 86 5.45 -28.61 25.66
N LEU A 87 5.45 -28.08 24.42
CA LEU A 87 6.68 -27.67 23.73
C LEU A 87 7.44 -26.59 24.51
N GLY A 88 6.72 -25.59 25.04
CA GLY A 88 7.29 -24.52 25.85
C GLY A 88 7.95 -25.05 27.12
N ALA A 89 7.28 -25.96 27.84
CA ALA A 89 7.81 -26.59 29.05
C ALA A 89 9.04 -27.47 28.76
N ALA A 90 8.97 -28.33 27.74
CA ALA A 90 10.05 -29.25 27.38
C ALA A 90 11.31 -28.53 26.85
N THR A 91 11.14 -27.33 26.29
CA THR A 91 12.25 -26.52 25.78
C THR A 91 12.63 -25.37 26.71
N ALA A 92 12.02 -25.23 27.89
CA ALA A 92 12.18 -24.07 28.77
C ALA A 92 13.64 -23.73 29.09
N ASN A 93 14.50 -24.75 29.17
CA ASN A 93 15.92 -24.61 29.49
C ASN A 93 16.83 -24.29 28.28
N LEU A 94 16.30 -24.31 27.05
CA LEU A 94 17.05 -23.97 25.85
C LEU A 94 17.03 -22.44 25.59
N PRO A 95 18.16 -21.82 25.22
CA PRO A 95 18.17 -20.45 24.70
C PRO A 95 17.27 -20.29 23.47
N VAL A 96 16.57 -19.17 23.35
CA VAL A 96 15.61 -18.90 22.26
C VAL A 96 16.26 -19.02 20.86
N THR A 97 17.52 -18.59 20.72
CA THR A 97 18.29 -18.69 19.48
C THR A 97 18.62 -20.13 19.09
N MET A 98 18.74 -21.03 20.07
CA MET A 98 18.98 -22.45 19.83
C MET A 98 17.68 -23.17 19.44
N ARG A 99 16.55 -22.82 20.09
CA ARG A 99 15.21 -23.35 19.76
C ARG A 99 14.80 -23.11 18.31
N THR A 100 15.18 -21.96 17.75
CA THR A 100 14.83 -21.61 16.36
C THR A 100 15.76 -22.24 15.33
N ARG A 101 16.99 -22.61 15.71
CA ARG A 101 17.99 -23.20 14.80
C ARG A 101 18.09 -24.71 14.86
N MET A 102 17.66 -25.34 15.96
CA MET A 102 17.66 -26.80 16.07
C MET A 102 16.65 -27.42 15.09
N PRO A 103 17.03 -28.50 14.39
CA PRO A 103 16.10 -29.29 13.59
C PRO A 103 14.97 -29.83 14.47
N LEU A 104 13.73 -29.71 13.99
CA LEU A 104 12.54 -30.25 14.64
C LEU A 104 11.89 -31.30 13.75
N ALA A 105 11.87 -32.53 14.25
CA ALA A 105 11.30 -33.70 13.61
C ALA A 105 9.98 -34.10 14.28
N LEU A 106 8.92 -34.24 13.49
CA LEU A 106 7.68 -34.88 13.93
C LEU A 106 7.81 -36.39 13.79
N VAL A 107 7.66 -37.17 14.86
CA VAL A 107 7.81 -38.63 14.83
C VAL A 107 6.44 -39.29 14.91
N THR A 108 6.11 -40.14 13.94
CA THR A 108 4.83 -40.87 13.86
C THR A 108 5.08 -42.33 13.49
N GLY A 109 4.09 -43.19 13.74
CA GLY A 109 4.12 -44.59 13.32
C GLY A 109 4.20 -45.53 14.52
N ASP A 110 5.02 -46.56 14.38
CA ASP A 110 5.07 -47.68 15.30
C ASP A 110 6.01 -47.44 16.49
N GLY A 111 5.77 -48.11 17.62
CA GLY A 111 6.73 -48.17 18.73
C GLY A 111 7.04 -46.83 19.41
N LEU A 112 6.16 -45.82 19.28
CA LEU A 112 6.43 -44.48 19.81
C LEU A 112 6.63 -44.45 21.33
N SER A 113 5.92 -45.29 22.10
CA SER A 113 6.17 -45.42 23.53
C SER A 113 7.57 -45.95 23.82
N ALA A 114 8.01 -46.98 23.08
CA ALA A 114 9.36 -47.52 23.21
C ALA A 114 10.45 -46.51 22.83
N LEU A 115 10.16 -45.52 21.98
CA LEU A 115 11.12 -44.48 21.58
C LEU A 115 11.21 -43.30 22.57
N PHE A 116 10.09 -42.92 23.19
CA PHE A 116 10.00 -41.69 23.98
C PHE A 116 9.90 -41.90 25.48
N ASP A 117 9.21 -42.96 25.92
CA ASP A 117 8.88 -43.16 27.32
C ASP A 117 10.08 -43.83 28.01
N ARG A 118 10.75 -43.08 28.91
CA ARG A 118 11.91 -43.57 29.67
C ARG A 118 11.56 -44.10 31.05
N ASP A 119 10.47 -43.60 31.63
CA ASP A 119 9.89 -44.09 32.88
C ASP A 119 8.47 -44.59 32.60
N THR A 120 8.09 -45.73 33.18
CA THR A 120 6.76 -46.35 33.02
C THR A 120 5.61 -45.49 33.57
N ALA A 121 5.91 -44.45 34.35
CA ALA A 121 4.94 -43.58 34.99
C ALA A 121 4.60 -42.31 34.19
N MET A 122 5.42 -41.90 33.21
CA MET A 122 5.23 -40.61 32.50
C MET A 122 5.44 -40.73 30.99
N SER A 123 4.40 -40.42 30.22
CA SER A 123 4.50 -40.33 28.77
C SER A 123 5.23 -39.05 28.34
N ARG A 124 6.25 -39.18 27.50
CA ARG A 124 7.04 -38.05 27.04
C ARG A 124 6.64 -37.64 25.63
N PHE A 125 6.03 -36.46 25.50
CA PHE A 125 5.59 -35.92 24.21
C PHE A 125 6.73 -35.26 23.40
N VAL A 126 7.75 -34.73 24.09
CA VAL A 126 8.87 -34.01 23.46
C VAL A 126 10.19 -34.55 24.00
N HIS A 127 11.08 -34.95 23.11
CA HIS A 127 12.46 -35.29 23.46
C HIS A 127 13.42 -34.27 22.84
N VAL A 128 14.29 -33.71 23.68
CA VAL A 128 15.38 -32.82 23.25
C VAL A 128 16.66 -33.57 23.55
N GLY A 129 17.42 -33.86 22.51
CA GLY A 129 18.64 -34.65 22.59
C GLY A 129 19.31 -34.69 21.24
N ASP A 130 20.62 -34.93 21.24
CA ASP A 130 21.32 -35.34 20.02
C ASP A 130 21.23 -34.32 18.88
N GLY A 131 21.21 -33.03 19.24
CA GLY A 131 21.16 -31.91 18.30
C GLY A 131 19.78 -31.59 17.72
N ALA A 132 18.71 -32.29 18.10
CA ALA A 132 17.37 -32.11 17.53
C ALA A 132 16.23 -32.07 18.57
N ILE A 133 15.08 -31.56 18.13
CA ILE A 133 13.82 -31.57 18.87
C ILE A 133 12.91 -32.61 18.23
N TRP A 134 12.61 -33.67 18.95
CA TRP A 134 11.74 -34.76 18.51
C TRP A 134 10.38 -34.60 19.15
N LEU A 135 9.34 -34.44 18.32
CA LEU A 135 7.96 -34.28 18.78
C LEU A 135 7.16 -35.53 18.41
N ARG A 136 6.62 -36.22 19.42
CA ARG A 136 5.80 -37.42 19.25
C ARG A 136 4.42 -37.08 18.72
N ALA A 137 3.99 -37.78 17.67
CA ALA A 137 2.66 -37.72 17.08
C ALA A 137 2.01 -39.11 17.17
N ASP A 138 1.26 -39.34 18.26
CA ASP A 138 0.65 -40.64 18.56
C ASP A 138 -0.33 -41.12 17.49
N ARG A 139 -1.11 -40.20 16.95
CA ARG A 139 -2.04 -40.49 15.85
C ARG A 139 -1.55 -39.77 14.61
N PRO A 140 -1.48 -40.45 13.44
CA PRO A 140 -1.12 -39.80 12.21
C PRO A 140 -2.00 -38.58 11.90
N GLN A 141 -3.29 -38.64 12.25
CA GLN A 141 -4.27 -37.57 12.07
C GLN A 141 -3.94 -36.27 12.83
N ASP A 142 -3.09 -36.34 13.86
CA ASP A 142 -2.66 -35.17 14.62
C ASP A 142 -1.51 -34.41 13.92
N LEU A 143 -0.83 -35.03 12.94
CA LEU A 143 0.31 -34.41 12.22
C LEU A 143 -0.01 -33.02 11.64
N PRO A 144 -1.14 -32.78 10.94
CA PRO A 144 -1.43 -31.44 10.42
C PRO A 144 -1.57 -30.40 11.52
N ARG A 145 -2.24 -30.76 12.63
CA ARG A 145 -2.43 -29.89 13.79
C ARG A 145 -1.11 -29.59 14.49
N LEU A 146 -0.31 -30.61 14.75
CA LEU A 146 1.02 -30.48 15.37
C LEU A 146 1.97 -29.65 14.51
N ALA A 147 1.96 -29.86 13.19
CA ALA A 147 2.82 -29.11 12.29
C ALA A 147 2.48 -27.61 12.25
N VAL A 148 1.19 -27.27 12.30
CA VAL A 148 0.73 -25.87 12.43
C VAL A 148 1.10 -25.30 13.81
N ALA A 149 0.97 -26.07 14.88
CA ALA A 149 1.35 -25.65 16.23
C ALA A 149 2.86 -25.35 16.31
N VAL A 150 3.70 -26.22 15.73
CA VAL A 150 5.15 -26.01 15.61
C VAL A 150 5.45 -24.73 14.83
N ARG A 151 4.76 -24.50 13.71
CA ARG A 151 4.93 -23.27 12.93
C ARG A 151 4.61 -22.02 13.72
N GLN A 152 3.57 -22.05 14.55
CA GLN A 152 3.22 -20.94 15.42
C GLN A 152 4.24 -20.74 16.55
N TRP A 153 4.76 -21.83 17.09
CA TRP A 153 5.76 -21.82 18.15
C TRP A 153 7.14 -21.31 17.66
N ARG A 154 7.56 -21.68 16.44
CA ARG A 154 8.82 -21.23 15.81
C ARG A 154 8.65 -20.04 14.88
N ASP A 155 7.89 -19.01 15.24
CA ASP A 155 7.87 -17.75 14.47
C ASP A 155 7.57 -17.89 12.96
N GLY A 156 6.71 -18.83 12.58
CA GLY A 156 6.38 -19.09 11.18
C GLY A 156 7.25 -20.13 10.47
N HIS A 157 8.27 -20.70 11.12
CA HIS A 157 9.05 -21.84 10.63
C HIS A 157 8.27 -23.16 10.75
N ALA A 158 7.99 -23.81 9.62
CA ALA A 158 7.45 -25.17 9.61
C ALA A 158 8.41 -26.17 10.31
N PRO A 159 7.91 -27.34 10.77
CA PRO A 159 8.79 -28.45 11.15
C PRO A 159 9.72 -28.81 9.99
N ASP A 160 10.93 -29.26 10.31
CA ASP A 160 11.96 -29.51 9.31
C ASP A 160 11.70 -30.82 8.56
N CYS A 161 11.17 -31.82 9.26
CA CYS A 161 10.80 -33.11 8.67
C CYS A 161 9.74 -33.87 9.48
N VAL A 162 9.27 -34.95 8.86
CA VAL A 162 8.48 -36.00 9.52
C VAL A 162 9.28 -37.31 9.44
N VAL A 163 9.45 -37.96 10.59
CA VAL A 163 10.13 -39.25 10.73
C VAL A 163 9.06 -40.30 10.98
N LEU A 164 9.03 -41.30 10.13
CA LEU A 164 8.15 -42.45 10.22
C LEU A 164 8.91 -43.62 10.84
N ALA A 165 8.52 -44.01 12.06
CA ALA A 165 8.98 -45.24 12.68
C ALA A 165 8.13 -46.41 12.17
N VAL A 166 8.76 -47.46 11.64
CA VAL A 166 8.10 -48.67 11.15
C VAL A 166 8.66 -49.87 11.90
N ALA A 167 7.80 -50.65 12.53
CA ALA A 167 8.19 -51.87 13.24
C ALA A 167 7.38 -53.06 12.67
N PRO A 168 7.91 -53.79 11.67
CA PRO A 168 7.17 -54.83 10.97
C PRO A 168 6.62 -55.91 11.92
N GLY A 169 7.37 -56.25 12.97
CA GLY A 169 6.96 -57.22 13.99
C GLY A 169 5.71 -56.84 14.80
N LEU A 170 5.27 -55.58 14.80
CA LEU A 170 4.02 -55.15 15.43
C LEU A 170 2.79 -55.42 14.57
N HIS A 171 2.96 -55.63 13.26
CA HIS A 171 1.86 -55.87 12.33
C HIS A 171 1.60 -57.37 12.15
N ALA A 172 0.40 -57.71 11.69
CA ALA A 172 0.03 -59.10 11.42
C ALA A 172 0.48 -59.55 10.03
N ASN A 173 0.43 -58.64 9.05
CA ASN A 173 0.80 -58.88 7.65
C ASN A 173 1.15 -57.56 6.93
N ASP A 174 1.64 -57.66 5.70
CA ASP A 174 2.02 -56.50 4.89
C ASP A 174 0.82 -55.60 4.53
N ASP A 175 -0.39 -56.16 4.41
CA ASP A 175 -1.59 -55.40 4.06
C ASP A 175 -2.00 -54.43 5.19
N THR A 176 -1.98 -54.91 6.44
CA THR A 176 -2.29 -54.08 7.63
C THR A 176 -1.29 -52.94 7.78
N LEU A 177 0.00 -53.22 7.59
CA LEU A 177 1.02 -52.19 7.57
C LEU A 177 0.80 -51.20 6.41
N SER A 178 0.56 -51.72 5.20
CA SER A 178 0.34 -50.89 4.01
C SER A 178 -0.85 -49.95 4.20
N GLN A 179 -1.94 -50.42 4.83
CA GLN A 179 -3.08 -49.56 5.17
C GLN A 179 -2.70 -48.45 6.15
N SER A 180 -1.94 -48.77 7.20
CA SER A 180 -1.44 -47.77 8.17
C SER A 180 -0.54 -46.72 7.49
N LEU A 181 0.36 -47.15 6.60
CA LEU A 181 1.22 -46.28 5.81
C LEU A 181 0.44 -45.32 4.91
N ARG A 182 -0.67 -45.77 4.31
CA ARG A 182 -1.55 -44.89 3.51
C ARG A 182 -2.22 -43.81 4.36
N VAL A 183 -2.65 -44.14 5.59
CA VAL A 183 -3.21 -43.17 6.53
C VAL A 183 -2.17 -42.12 6.92
N ILE A 184 -0.94 -42.55 7.20
CA ILE A 184 0.17 -41.63 7.50
C ILE A 184 0.48 -40.74 6.30
N ARG A 185 0.58 -41.30 5.10
CA ARG A 185 0.80 -40.55 3.86
C ARG A 185 -0.26 -39.47 3.66
N GLN A 186 -1.53 -39.81 3.85
CA GLN A 186 -2.63 -38.85 3.76
C GLN A 186 -2.46 -37.71 4.78
N ALA A 187 -2.16 -38.05 6.04
CA ALA A 187 -1.97 -37.04 7.07
C ALA A 187 -0.78 -36.11 6.81
N VAL A 188 0.32 -36.63 6.25
CA VAL A 188 1.48 -35.80 5.85
C VAL A 188 1.15 -34.90 4.66
N ALA A 189 0.35 -35.40 3.70
CA ALA A 189 -0.13 -34.60 2.58
C ALA A 189 -1.03 -33.45 3.07
N ASP A 190 -1.92 -33.72 4.02
CA ASP A 190 -2.78 -32.71 4.63
C ASP A 190 -1.97 -31.68 5.44
N ALA A 191 -0.97 -32.12 6.21
CA ALA A 191 -0.04 -31.24 6.91
C ALA A 191 0.72 -30.33 5.94
N SER A 192 1.24 -30.90 4.85
CA SER A 192 1.95 -30.14 3.81
C SER A 192 1.04 -29.09 3.15
N ARG A 193 -0.24 -29.44 2.89
CA ARG A 193 -1.24 -28.52 2.33
C ARG A 193 -1.53 -27.36 3.30
N MET A 194 -1.71 -27.64 4.58
CA MET A 194 -1.95 -26.60 5.60
C MET A 194 -0.76 -25.66 5.80
N LEU A 195 0.47 -26.16 5.65
CA LEU A 195 1.68 -25.33 5.77
C LEU A 195 1.99 -24.55 4.50
N GLY A 196 1.49 -24.99 3.33
CA GLY A 196 1.85 -24.45 2.02
C GLY A 196 3.26 -24.88 1.57
N THR A 197 3.83 -25.90 2.20
CA THR A 197 5.18 -26.44 1.89
C THR A 197 5.19 -27.95 2.06
N SER A 198 5.83 -28.68 1.16
CA SER A 198 6.03 -30.13 1.31
C SER A 198 6.88 -30.44 2.54
N LEU A 199 6.55 -31.49 3.30
CA LEU A 199 7.33 -31.97 4.44
C LEU A 199 8.25 -33.13 4.03
N PRO A 200 9.59 -33.02 4.22
CA PRO A 200 10.53 -34.10 3.96
C PRO A 200 10.24 -35.31 4.85
N GLY A 201 10.23 -36.51 4.28
CA GLY A 201 10.03 -37.76 5.00
C GLY A 201 11.32 -38.53 5.26
N TYR A 202 11.43 -39.14 6.44
CA TYR A 202 12.49 -40.07 6.79
C TYR A 202 11.87 -41.34 7.35
N VAL A 203 12.41 -42.50 6.98
CA VAL A 203 11.88 -43.79 7.43
C VAL A 203 12.90 -44.47 8.35
N ALA A 204 12.48 -44.82 9.55
CA ALA A 204 13.29 -45.54 10.52
C ALA A 204 12.67 -46.92 10.79
N LEU A 205 13.36 -47.99 10.40
CA LEU A 205 12.89 -49.36 10.56
C LEU A 205 13.48 -50.02 11.79
N TYR A 206 12.58 -50.47 12.67
CA TYR A 206 12.88 -51.14 13.92
C TYR A 206 12.48 -52.61 13.82
N GLN A 207 13.47 -53.48 13.69
CA GLN A 207 13.28 -54.92 13.66
C GLN A 207 14.38 -55.59 14.46
N ARG A 208 14.02 -56.59 15.26
CA ARG A 208 15.01 -57.42 15.93
C ARG A 208 15.56 -58.45 14.95
N LEU A 209 16.87 -58.38 14.67
CA LEU A 209 17.57 -59.15 13.64
C LEU A 209 18.55 -60.16 14.22
N SER A 210 19.22 -59.84 15.34
CA SER A 210 20.21 -60.73 15.95
C SER A 210 19.99 -60.91 17.45
N ASN A 211 20.45 -62.04 18.00
CA ASN A 211 20.45 -62.23 19.45
C ASN A 211 21.72 -61.64 20.07
N ALA A 212 21.73 -60.33 20.30
CA ALA A 212 22.89 -59.66 20.92
C ALA A 212 23.20 -60.17 22.34
N ASN A 213 22.26 -60.82 23.04
CA ASN A 213 22.50 -61.41 24.36
C ASN A 213 23.43 -62.64 24.32
N ALA A 214 23.67 -63.22 23.14
CA ALA A 214 24.70 -64.27 22.96
C ALA A 214 26.12 -63.68 22.81
N ALA A 215 26.26 -62.36 22.61
CA ALA A 215 27.52 -61.64 22.46
C ALA A 215 27.92 -60.88 23.75
N ALA A 216 27.56 -61.42 24.93
CA ALA A 216 27.87 -60.84 26.24
C ALA A 216 29.37 -60.83 26.60
N THR A 217 30.24 -61.23 25.67
CA THR A 217 31.71 -61.24 25.82
C THR A 217 32.42 -60.06 25.13
N LEU A 218 31.71 -59.16 24.44
CA LEU A 218 32.32 -57.98 23.80
C LEU A 218 32.21 -56.72 24.68
N PRO A 219 33.23 -55.85 24.69
CA PRO A 219 33.23 -54.61 25.47
C PRO A 219 32.08 -53.67 25.07
N ALA A 220 31.55 -52.91 26.03
CA ALA A 220 30.35 -52.08 25.92
C ALA A 220 30.33 -51.06 24.75
N VAL A 221 31.48 -50.78 24.13
CA VAL A 221 31.63 -49.86 22.99
C VAL A 221 31.12 -50.48 21.67
N GLU A 222 31.14 -51.81 21.52
CA GLU A 222 30.67 -52.52 20.32
C GLU A 222 29.18 -52.93 20.39
N SER A 223 28.57 -52.82 21.57
CA SER A 223 27.13 -53.03 21.80
C SER A 223 26.28 -51.79 21.47
N ALA A 224 26.87 -50.73 20.95
CA ALA A 224 26.17 -49.49 20.62
C ALA A 224 25.14 -49.72 19.49
N ALA A 225 23.95 -49.14 19.67
CA ALA A 225 22.88 -49.10 18.69
C ALA A 225 23.38 -48.56 17.34
N ARG A 226 23.58 -49.43 16.35
CA ARG A 226 24.11 -49.06 15.04
C ARG A 226 23.01 -48.93 14.00
N TRP A 227 22.94 -47.76 13.39
CA TRP A 227 22.06 -47.47 12.26
C TRP A 227 22.77 -47.78 10.94
N TYR A 228 22.13 -48.56 10.09
CA TYR A 228 22.51 -48.76 8.69
C TYR A 228 21.55 -47.94 7.85
N GLY A 229 22.01 -47.06 6.99
CA GLY A 229 21.09 -46.21 6.25
C GLY A 229 21.75 -45.06 5.52
N MET A 230 20.91 -44.24 4.92
CA MET A 230 21.33 -43.08 4.14
C MET A 230 20.38 -41.91 4.36
N SER A 231 20.93 -40.71 4.23
CA SER A 231 20.18 -39.46 4.22
C SER A 231 20.78 -38.55 3.14
N THR A 232 19.93 -37.92 2.33
CA THR A 232 20.33 -37.16 1.15
C THR A 232 19.70 -35.77 1.12
N GLY A 233 20.38 -34.79 0.53
CA GLY A 233 19.86 -33.43 0.36
C GLY A 233 18.73 -33.31 -0.69
N SER A 234 18.42 -34.37 -1.42
CA SER A 234 17.35 -34.43 -2.43
C SER A 234 16.48 -35.67 -2.22
N PRO A 235 15.22 -35.70 -2.69
CA PRO A 235 14.37 -36.87 -2.55
C PRO A 235 14.99 -38.11 -3.19
N ILE A 236 14.84 -39.26 -2.52
CA ILE A 236 15.26 -40.57 -3.01
C ILE A 236 14.28 -40.98 -4.12
N VAL A 237 14.74 -40.93 -5.36
CA VAL A 237 13.98 -41.38 -6.55
C VAL A 237 14.41 -42.78 -6.98
N ASN A 238 15.71 -43.09 -6.85
CA ASN A 238 16.30 -44.39 -7.20
C ASN A 238 16.68 -45.14 -5.93
N THR A 239 16.13 -46.33 -5.78
CA THR A 239 16.34 -47.23 -4.63
C THR A 239 17.61 -48.07 -4.72
N HIS A 240 18.35 -48.04 -5.85
CA HIS A 240 19.72 -48.58 -5.96
C HIS A 240 20.71 -47.94 -4.97
N ARG A 241 20.36 -46.81 -4.37
CA ARG A 241 21.21 -46.18 -3.34
C ARG A 241 21.23 -46.94 -2.02
N PHE A 242 20.31 -47.89 -1.81
CA PHE A 242 20.26 -48.71 -0.59
C PHE A 242 21.38 -49.74 -0.51
N ASP A 243 22.05 -50.04 -1.64
CA ASP A 243 23.16 -50.99 -1.70
C ASP A 243 24.31 -50.56 -0.76
N THR A 244 24.51 -49.26 -0.56
CA THR A 244 25.47 -48.72 0.42
C THR A 244 25.21 -49.16 1.87
N ALA A 245 23.93 -49.38 2.24
CA ALA A 245 23.59 -49.88 3.57
C ALA A 245 23.86 -51.39 3.70
N ILE A 246 23.72 -52.15 2.60
CA ILE A 246 24.10 -53.57 2.53
C ILE A 246 25.61 -53.68 2.66
N GLU A 247 26.37 -52.95 1.85
CA GLU A 247 27.84 -52.93 1.88
C GLU A 247 28.38 -52.56 3.26
N ALA A 248 27.76 -51.59 3.94
CA ALA A 248 28.15 -51.20 5.30
C ALA A 248 27.90 -52.33 6.32
N ALA A 249 26.77 -53.03 6.21
CA ALA A 249 26.44 -54.15 7.09
C ALA A 249 27.32 -55.39 6.83
N GLU A 250 27.61 -55.68 5.55
CA GLU A 250 28.53 -56.74 5.14
C GLU A 250 29.96 -56.44 5.59
N SER A 251 30.42 -55.20 5.43
CA SER A 251 31.72 -54.75 5.93
C SER A 251 31.83 -55.00 7.43
N ASP A 252 30.82 -54.65 8.23
CA ASP A 252 30.83 -54.92 9.67
C ASP A 252 30.93 -56.41 9.99
N ALA A 253 30.22 -57.27 9.24
CA ALA A 253 30.30 -58.72 9.42
C ALA A 253 31.69 -59.28 9.08
N LEU A 254 32.34 -58.76 8.04
CA LEU A 254 33.70 -59.15 7.65
C LEU A 254 34.75 -58.75 8.70
N HIS A 255 34.56 -57.62 9.38
CA HIS A 255 35.49 -57.13 10.40
C HIS A 255 35.25 -57.70 11.80
N ALA A 256 34.11 -58.38 12.05
CA ALA A 256 33.69 -58.83 13.39
C ALA A 256 34.23 -60.21 13.80
N ASP A 257 35.42 -60.60 13.33
CA ASP A 257 36.17 -61.82 13.71
C ASP A 257 35.31 -63.09 13.84
N GLY A 258 34.41 -63.32 12.87
CA GLY A 258 33.55 -64.52 12.83
C GLY A 258 32.34 -64.51 13.76
N SER A 259 31.96 -63.38 14.36
CA SER A 259 30.79 -63.28 15.24
C SER A 259 29.47 -63.62 14.50
N PRO A 260 28.76 -64.69 14.90
CA PRO A 260 27.52 -65.09 14.23
C PRO A 260 26.40 -64.06 14.42
N ALA A 261 26.43 -63.28 15.51
CA ALA A 261 25.43 -62.24 15.76
C ALA A 261 25.58 -61.06 14.78
N VAL A 262 26.82 -60.65 14.46
CA VAL A 262 27.06 -59.57 13.50
C VAL A 262 26.73 -60.02 12.08
N ALA A 263 27.08 -61.26 11.71
CA ALA A 263 26.69 -61.85 10.43
C ALA A 263 25.16 -61.97 10.28
N ALA A 264 24.46 -62.44 11.33
CA ALA A 264 23.00 -62.52 11.33
C ALA A 264 22.35 -61.14 11.22
N ARG A 265 22.91 -60.12 11.88
CA ARG A 265 22.46 -58.72 11.74
C ARG A 265 22.65 -58.21 10.32
N ALA A 266 23.80 -58.46 9.69
CA ALA A 266 24.06 -58.04 8.31
C ALA A 266 23.10 -58.68 7.32
N ALA A 267 22.92 -60.01 7.41
CA ALA A 267 21.93 -60.73 6.59
C ALA A 267 20.49 -60.24 6.85
N GLY A 268 20.17 -59.96 8.11
CA GLY A 268 18.90 -59.37 8.51
C GLY A 268 18.64 -58.01 7.86
N VAL A 269 19.61 -57.09 7.92
CA VAL A 269 19.52 -55.77 7.28
C VAL A 269 19.33 -55.91 5.76
N ALA A 270 20.11 -56.77 5.10
CA ALA A 270 20.00 -57.03 3.68
C ALA A 270 18.60 -57.54 3.28
N SER A 271 18.05 -58.48 4.06
CA SER A 271 16.68 -59.00 3.83
C SER A 271 15.61 -57.93 4.00
N MET A 272 15.78 -56.98 4.93
CA MET A 272 14.83 -55.90 5.15
C MET A 272 14.83 -54.87 4.03
N ILE A 273 15.95 -54.64 3.36
CA ILE A 273 16.07 -53.57 2.34
C ILE A 273 15.14 -53.83 1.15
N GLY A 274 15.12 -55.07 0.64
CA GLY A 274 14.22 -55.47 -0.45
C GLY A 274 12.74 -55.32 -0.08
N TRP A 275 12.37 -55.77 1.12
CA TRP A 275 11.01 -55.61 1.65
C TRP A 275 10.64 -54.14 1.89
N THR A 276 11.56 -53.33 2.42
CA THR A 276 11.35 -51.89 2.68
C THR A 276 11.05 -51.15 1.39
N ARG A 277 11.76 -51.48 0.31
CA ARG A 277 11.49 -50.93 -1.02
C ARG A 277 10.06 -51.22 -1.47
N ARG A 278 9.65 -52.50 -1.45
CA ARG A 278 8.37 -52.95 -2.00
C ARG A 278 7.16 -52.58 -1.15
N VAL A 279 7.27 -52.66 0.18
CA VAL A 279 6.13 -52.46 1.08
C VAL A 279 6.05 -51.02 1.55
N VAL A 280 7.17 -50.44 1.96
CA VAL A 280 7.19 -49.09 2.56
C VAL A 280 7.32 -48.00 1.50
N PHE A 281 8.37 -48.05 0.67
CA PHE A 281 8.62 -47.00 -0.31
C PHE A 281 7.57 -46.94 -1.41
N ASP A 282 7.19 -48.09 -1.99
CA ASP A 282 6.16 -48.10 -3.03
C ASP A 282 4.85 -47.52 -2.48
N THR A 283 4.42 -47.89 -1.26
CA THR A 283 3.20 -47.33 -0.66
C THR A 283 3.27 -45.82 -0.43
N LEU A 284 4.40 -45.30 0.04
CA LEU A 284 4.56 -43.88 0.38
C LEU A 284 4.76 -42.99 -0.85
N THR A 285 5.30 -43.54 -1.94
CA THR A 285 5.68 -42.79 -3.15
C THR A 285 4.81 -43.06 -4.37
N ASP A 286 3.91 -44.07 -4.32
CA ASP A 286 3.05 -44.45 -5.44
C ASP A 286 2.12 -43.31 -5.89
N ARG A 287 2.35 -42.81 -7.10
CA ARG A 287 1.59 -41.70 -7.71
C ARG A 287 0.14 -42.04 -8.04
N ARG A 288 -0.25 -43.32 -8.02
CA ARG A 288 -1.61 -43.77 -8.33
C ARG A 288 -2.58 -43.59 -7.17
N GLN A 289 -2.08 -43.38 -5.95
CA GLN A 289 -2.92 -43.14 -4.78
C GLN A 289 -3.43 -41.69 -4.72
N PRO A 290 -4.58 -41.44 -4.07
CA PRO A 290 -5.21 -40.11 -4.03
C PRO A 290 -4.41 -39.06 -3.25
N ALA A 291 -3.68 -39.47 -2.22
CA ALA A 291 -2.77 -38.57 -1.50
C ALA A 291 -1.56 -38.23 -2.37
N SER A 292 -1.00 -37.03 -2.26
CA SER A 292 0.25 -36.71 -2.96
C SER A 292 1.38 -37.67 -2.56
N PRO A 293 2.28 -38.07 -3.49
CA PRO A 293 3.48 -38.83 -3.14
C PRO A 293 4.30 -38.12 -2.06
N TRP A 294 4.76 -38.86 -1.05
CA TRP A 294 5.57 -38.27 0.00
C TRP A 294 7.05 -38.28 -0.39
N PRO A 295 7.72 -37.13 -0.54
CA PRO A 295 9.15 -37.11 -0.84
C PRO A 295 9.98 -37.58 0.37
N LEU A 296 10.61 -38.75 0.21
CA LEU A 296 11.49 -39.37 1.20
C LEU A 296 12.95 -38.94 0.96
N PHE A 297 13.65 -38.53 2.01
CA PHE A 297 15.03 -38.02 1.96
C PHE A 297 16.02 -38.91 2.69
N GLY A 298 15.55 -39.86 3.49
CA GLY A 298 16.43 -40.82 4.15
C GLY A 298 15.68 -42.05 4.66
N VAL A 299 16.44 -43.13 4.83
CA VAL A 299 15.96 -44.39 5.40
C VAL A 299 17.07 -45.00 6.24
N GLY A 300 16.69 -45.60 7.37
CA GLY A 300 17.61 -46.31 8.25
C GLY A 300 16.99 -47.58 8.81
N TRP A 301 17.84 -48.58 9.00
CA TRP A 301 17.56 -49.88 9.60
C TRP A 301 18.40 -50.04 10.86
N ILE A 302 17.79 -50.60 11.89
CA ILE A 302 18.48 -50.91 13.13
C ILE A 302 18.04 -52.26 13.68
N ASP A 303 18.99 -52.98 14.28
CA ASP A 303 18.72 -54.20 15.05
C ASP A 303 18.19 -53.87 16.45
N HIS A 304 17.09 -53.11 16.49
CA HIS A 304 16.30 -52.82 17.68
C HIS A 304 14.84 -52.85 17.29
N GLY A 305 13.97 -53.38 18.14
CA GLY A 305 12.56 -53.45 17.82
C GLY A 305 11.77 -54.43 18.66
N PRO A 306 10.53 -54.75 18.25
CA PRO A 306 9.67 -55.70 18.95
C PRO A 306 10.23 -57.11 18.84
N ALA A 307 9.64 -58.04 19.60
CA ALA A 307 9.99 -59.45 19.50
C ALA A 307 9.74 -59.98 18.08
N SER A 308 10.70 -60.78 17.58
CA SER A 308 10.58 -61.47 16.29
C SER A 308 9.95 -62.83 16.51
N GLY A 309 8.97 -63.18 15.69
CA GLY A 309 8.28 -64.45 15.78
C GLY A 309 7.60 -64.90 14.49
N PRO A 310 7.08 -66.12 14.46
CA PRO A 310 6.54 -66.74 13.26
C PRO A 310 5.32 -65.98 12.72
N GLY A 311 5.19 -65.92 11.41
CA GLY A 311 4.04 -65.33 10.72
C GLY A 311 4.05 -63.80 10.67
N LYS A 312 5.10 -63.15 11.16
CA LYS A 312 5.30 -61.69 11.04
C LYS A 312 5.85 -61.31 9.67
N PRO A 313 5.58 -60.08 9.17
CA PRO A 313 6.05 -59.59 7.87
C PRO A 313 7.50 -59.95 7.50
N TRP A 314 8.45 -59.60 8.37
CA TRP A 314 9.88 -59.85 8.11
C TRP A 314 10.24 -61.35 8.12
N GLU A 315 9.66 -62.15 9.04
CA GLU A 315 9.91 -63.60 9.08
C GLU A 315 9.42 -64.27 7.80
N ARG A 316 8.22 -63.91 7.33
CA ARG A 316 7.65 -64.42 6.09
C ARG A 316 8.50 -64.05 4.87
N GLU A 317 9.03 -62.84 4.84
CA GLU A 317 9.93 -62.38 3.78
C GLU A 317 11.22 -63.20 3.77
N VAL A 318 11.88 -63.38 4.91
CA VAL A 318 13.12 -64.17 4.96
C VAL A 318 12.83 -65.61 4.56
N ARG A 319 11.72 -66.19 5.03
CA ARG A 319 11.30 -67.53 4.65
C ARG A 319 10.98 -67.65 3.16
N SER A 320 10.35 -66.63 2.55
CA SER A 320 10.05 -66.66 1.12
C SER A 320 11.29 -66.57 0.24
N LEU A 321 12.29 -65.79 0.69
CA LEU A 321 13.56 -65.61 -0.03
C LEU A 321 14.53 -66.80 0.14
N THR A 322 14.59 -67.38 1.34
CA THR A 322 15.66 -68.33 1.71
C THR A 322 15.16 -69.74 1.99
N GLY A 323 13.85 -69.93 2.18
CA GLY A 323 13.27 -71.18 2.70
C GLY A 323 13.53 -71.44 4.18
N ILE A 324 14.31 -70.58 4.86
CA ILE A 324 14.70 -70.73 6.26
C ILE A 324 13.74 -69.94 7.14
N ALA A 325 13.34 -70.52 8.28
CA ALA A 325 12.59 -69.82 9.32
C ALA A 325 13.56 -69.13 10.31
N PRO A 326 13.60 -67.79 10.39
CA PRO A 326 14.34 -67.08 11.42
C PRO A 326 14.00 -67.54 12.84
N ALA A 327 15.01 -67.51 13.71
CA ALA A 327 14.81 -67.77 15.14
C ALA A 327 13.89 -66.72 15.78
N THR A 328 13.10 -67.14 16.77
CA THR A 328 12.33 -66.22 17.61
C THR A 328 13.27 -65.43 18.51
N LEU A 329 13.14 -64.10 18.51
CA LEU A 329 14.01 -63.20 19.28
C LEU A 329 13.15 -62.37 20.25
N PRO A 330 13.59 -62.16 21.51
CA PRO A 330 12.90 -61.28 22.44
C PRO A 330 12.97 -59.81 21.96
N ALA A 331 12.03 -58.99 22.44
CA ALA A 331 12.03 -57.56 22.17
C ALA A 331 13.30 -56.89 22.70
N SER A 332 13.72 -55.81 22.04
CA SER A 332 14.86 -55.00 22.50
C SER A 332 14.52 -54.24 23.78
N PRO A 333 15.49 -53.99 24.67
CA PRO A 333 15.28 -53.14 25.83
C PRO A 333 14.84 -51.73 25.40
N THR A 334 13.94 -51.13 26.18
CA THR A 334 13.48 -49.75 25.99
C THR A 334 14.33 -48.78 26.83
N PRO A 335 14.54 -47.53 26.39
CA PRO A 335 14.01 -46.95 25.16
C PRO A 335 14.81 -47.38 23.92
N TRP A 336 14.11 -47.51 22.78
CA TRP A 336 14.76 -47.71 21.49
C TRP A 336 15.53 -46.45 21.08
N PRO A 337 16.69 -46.60 20.43
CA PRO A 337 17.50 -45.47 19.96
C PRO A 337 16.74 -44.65 18.92
N LEU A 338 16.83 -43.32 19.00
CA LEU A 338 16.25 -42.42 18.00
C LEU A 338 17.09 -42.44 16.70
N PRO A 339 16.48 -42.19 15.53
CA PRO A 339 17.18 -42.26 14.24
C PRO A 339 17.94 -40.96 13.93
N GLN A 340 18.82 -40.56 14.85
CA GLN A 340 19.63 -39.34 14.72
C GLN A 340 20.42 -39.27 13.40
N PRO A 341 21.11 -40.34 12.94
CA PRO A 341 21.91 -40.26 11.70
C PRO A 341 21.09 -39.89 10.46
N LEU A 342 19.77 -40.13 10.46
CA LEU A 342 18.90 -39.78 9.35
C LEU A 342 18.66 -38.27 9.23
N ILE A 343 18.67 -37.56 10.36
CA ILE A 343 18.40 -36.12 10.38
C ILE A 343 19.67 -35.26 10.27
N ASP A 344 20.86 -35.83 10.47
CA ASP A 344 22.13 -35.11 10.37
C ASP A 344 22.38 -34.56 8.95
N ALA A 345 22.03 -35.33 7.92
CA ALA A 345 22.17 -34.91 6.52
C ALA A 345 20.90 -34.27 5.92
N MET A 346 19.95 -33.86 6.78
CA MET A 346 18.72 -33.20 6.34
C MET A 346 19.01 -31.90 5.58
N PRO A 347 18.34 -31.65 4.44
CA PRO A 347 18.48 -30.40 3.72
C PRO A 347 18.04 -29.24 4.62
N ARG A 348 18.98 -28.36 4.95
CA ARG A 348 18.72 -27.15 5.72
C ARG A 348 17.90 -26.19 4.86
N ARG A 349 16.64 -26.00 5.21
CA ARG A 349 15.77 -25.04 4.51
C ARG A 349 16.23 -23.63 4.80
N THR A 350 16.54 -22.86 3.75
CA THR A 350 16.78 -21.42 3.88
C THR A 350 15.47 -20.75 4.26
N TRP A 351 15.36 -20.35 5.54
CA TRP A 351 14.20 -19.62 6.01
C TRP A 351 14.42 -18.12 5.89
N ARG A 352 13.41 -17.41 5.40
CA ARG A 352 13.33 -15.96 5.46
C ARG A 352 12.39 -15.58 6.58
N SER A 353 12.83 -14.70 7.48
CA SER A 353 11.99 -14.30 8.60
C SER A 353 10.73 -13.58 8.12
N PRO A 354 9.56 -13.82 8.72
CA PRO A 354 8.35 -13.06 8.42
C PRO A 354 8.55 -11.55 8.54
N ARG A 355 9.49 -11.09 9.38
CA ARG A 355 9.83 -9.67 9.53
C ARG A 355 10.62 -9.12 8.36
N ILE A 356 11.55 -9.89 7.78
CA ILE A 356 12.26 -9.49 6.54
C ILE A 356 11.27 -9.40 5.39
N THR A 357 10.38 -10.39 5.28
CA THR A 357 9.28 -10.35 4.31
C THR A 357 8.37 -9.15 4.54
N ALA A 358 8.03 -8.82 5.79
CA ALA A 358 7.24 -7.63 6.11
C ALA A 358 7.97 -6.32 5.76
N ALA A 359 9.27 -6.23 6.01
CA ALA A 359 10.07 -5.06 5.62
C ALA A 359 10.05 -4.87 4.09
N ALA A 360 10.18 -5.94 3.32
CA ALA A 360 10.07 -5.88 1.86
C ALA A 360 8.68 -5.40 1.41
N HIS A 361 7.59 -5.89 2.03
CA HIS A 361 6.24 -5.40 1.75
C HIS A 361 6.10 -3.92 2.11
N VAL A 362 6.61 -3.48 3.27
CA VAL A 362 6.57 -2.07 3.69
C VAL A 362 7.27 -1.18 2.66
N ILE A 363 8.46 -1.57 2.19
CA ILE A 363 9.18 -0.84 1.14
C ILE A 363 8.35 -0.74 -0.13
N ALA A 364 7.75 -1.86 -0.58
CA ALA A 364 6.90 -1.87 -1.76
C ALA A 364 5.66 -0.98 -1.61
N ILE A 365 5.01 -1.02 -0.44
CA ILE A 365 3.84 -0.19 -0.12
C ILE A 365 4.22 1.30 -0.15
N VAL A 366 5.33 1.68 0.47
CA VAL A 366 5.84 3.06 0.47
C VAL A 366 6.14 3.52 -0.96
N ALA A 367 6.77 2.67 -1.78
CA ALA A 367 7.05 2.98 -3.18
C ALA A 367 5.75 3.20 -3.98
N CYS A 368 4.75 2.31 -3.83
CA CYS A 368 3.45 2.47 -4.47
C CYS A 368 2.75 3.77 -4.04
N ALA A 369 2.78 4.10 -2.74
CA ALA A 369 2.21 5.34 -2.23
C ALA A 369 2.92 6.59 -2.79
N ALA A 370 4.25 6.56 -2.88
CA ALA A 370 5.05 7.63 -3.47
C ALA A 370 4.72 7.83 -4.96
N ILE A 371 4.61 6.75 -5.73
CA ILE A 371 4.20 6.80 -7.15
C ILE A 371 2.81 7.43 -7.27
N ALA A 372 1.83 6.97 -6.48
CA ALA A 372 0.48 7.52 -6.49
C ALA A 372 0.46 9.02 -6.12
N ALA A 373 1.26 9.44 -5.14
CA ALA A 373 1.43 10.84 -4.78
C ALA A 373 2.03 11.67 -5.94
N ILE A 374 3.11 11.19 -6.57
CA ILE A 374 3.72 11.87 -7.72
C ILE A 374 2.71 12.03 -8.86
N CYS A 375 1.97 10.97 -9.19
CA CYS A 375 0.94 11.02 -10.23
C CYS A 375 -0.20 11.99 -9.89
N GLY A 376 -0.69 11.98 -8.65
CA GLY A 376 -1.72 12.93 -8.21
C GLY A 376 -1.22 14.37 -8.25
N ALA A 377 0.03 14.61 -7.83
CA ALA A 377 0.65 15.93 -7.86
C ALA A 377 0.88 16.44 -9.28
N ALA A 378 1.27 15.56 -10.21
CA ALA A 378 1.39 15.86 -11.63
C ALA A 378 0.04 16.30 -12.22
N LYS A 379 -1.05 15.56 -11.94
CA LYS A 379 -2.41 15.94 -12.39
C LYS A 379 -2.89 17.29 -11.84
N ASN A 380 -2.60 17.58 -10.57
CA ASN A 380 -2.93 18.89 -10.00
C ASN A 380 -2.12 20.03 -10.61
N ASN A 381 -0.84 19.79 -10.94
CA ASN A 381 -0.02 20.76 -11.64
C ASN A 381 -0.53 20.99 -13.06
N GLU A 382 -0.91 19.94 -13.79
CA GLU A 382 -1.56 20.05 -15.09
C GLU A 382 -2.83 20.92 -15.00
N ALA A 383 -3.72 20.64 -14.05
CA ALA A 383 -4.92 21.44 -13.84
C ALA A 383 -4.63 22.92 -13.46
N LEU A 384 -3.58 23.16 -12.68
CA LEU A 384 -3.12 24.52 -12.36
C LEU A 384 -2.64 25.27 -13.60
N MET A 385 -1.80 24.62 -14.42
CA MET A 385 -1.24 25.19 -15.65
C MET A 385 -2.34 25.51 -16.66
N THR A 386 -3.28 24.58 -16.86
CA THR A 386 -4.41 24.76 -17.78
C THR A 386 -5.28 25.94 -17.33
N ARG A 387 -5.66 26.00 -16.04
CA ARG A 387 -6.50 27.10 -15.52
C ARG A 387 -5.85 28.47 -15.72
N ILE A 388 -4.57 28.62 -15.35
CA ILE A 388 -3.86 29.90 -15.51
C ILE A 388 -3.68 30.24 -16.99
N GLY A 389 -3.38 29.25 -17.83
CA GLY A 389 -3.30 29.42 -19.28
C GLY A 389 -4.62 29.92 -19.89
N GLU A 390 -5.75 29.36 -19.47
CA GLU A 390 -7.09 29.81 -19.87
C GLU A 390 -7.36 31.26 -19.44
N HIS A 391 -7.04 31.62 -18.18
CA HIS A 391 -7.21 32.99 -17.69
C HIS A 391 -6.34 34.00 -18.45
N LEU A 392 -5.08 33.65 -18.75
CA LEU A 392 -4.18 34.48 -19.57
C LEU A 392 -4.73 34.65 -20.99
N GLN A 393 -5.19 33.56 -21.62
CA GLN A 393 -5.76 33.60 -22.96
C GLN A 393 -7.06 34.42 -23.00
N HIS A 394 -7.91 34.28 -21.99
CA HIS A 394 -9.13 35.06 -21.86
C HIS A 394 -8.83 36.56 -21.74
N TYR A 395 -7.90 36.93 -20.85
CA TYR A 395 -7.44 38.32 -20.73
C TYR A 395 -6.91 38.86 -22.07
N ASN A 396 -6.03 38.13 -22.75
CA ASN A 396 -5.44 38.57 -24.02
C ASN A 396 -6.45 38.72 -25.16
N ARG A 397 -7.55 37.96 -25.14
CA ARG A 397 -8.63 38.07 -26.16
C ARG A 397 -9.53 39.29 -25.99
N ILE A 398 -9.66 39.84 -24.77
CA ILE A 398 -10.54 40.99 -24.54
C ILE A 398 -9.89 42.27 -25.11
N PRO A 399 -10.55 42.99 -26.05
CA PRO A 399 -10.03 44.24 -26.59
C PRO A 399 -9.92 45.33 -25.52
N ALA A 400 -8.96 46.25 -25.66
CA ALA A 400 -8.77 47.38 -24.74
C ALA A 400 -9.98 48.32 -24.65
N THR A 401 -10.85 48.32 -25.67
CA THR A 401 -12.09 49.10 -25.70
C THR A 401 -13.14 48.66 -24.67
N HIS A 402 -13.05 47.42 -24.17
CA HIS A 402 -13.99 46.85 -23.20
C HIS A 402 -13.41 46.88 -21.78
N ASP A 403 -13.25 48.10 -21.24
CA ASP A 403 -12.52 48.35 -20.00
C ASP A 403 -13.05 47.57 -18.78
N THR A 404 -14.36 47.46 -18.60
CA THR A 404 -14.94 46.71 -17.46
C THR A 404 -14.59 45.22 -17.51
N ALA A 405 -14.80 44.57 -18.65
CA ALA A 405 -14.49 43.16 -18.85
C ALA A 405 -12.98 42.89 -18.75
N LYS A 406 -12.15 43.79 -19.28
CA LYS A 406 -10.69 43.69 -19.19
C LYS A 406 -10.22 43.81 -17.73
N ARG A 407 -10.82 44.72 -16.95
CA ARG A 407 -10.56 44.85 -15.51
C ARG A 407 -11.00 43.63 -14.71
N ASP A 408 -12.13 43.02 -15.05
CA ASP A 408 -12.58 41.78 -14.40
C ASP A 408 -11.60 40.62 -14.66
N ALA A 409 -11.17 40.44 -15.92
CA ALA A 409 -10.17 39.44 -16.28
C ALA A 409 -8.80 39.72 -15.62
N LEU A 410 -8.40 40.99 -15.51
CA LEU A 410 -7.18 41.40 -14.82
C LEU A 410 -7.22 41.02 -13.33
N ARG A 411 -8.36 41.20 -12.64
CA ARG A 411 -8.52 40.79 -11.23
C ARG A 411 -8.28 39.29 -11.03
N VAL A 412 -8.75 38.47 -11.97
CA VAL A 412 -8.50 37.02 -11.94
C VAL A 412 -7.00 36.71 -12.07
N LEU A 413 -6.29 37.36 -13.00
CA LEU A 413 -4.84 37.18 -13.16
C LEU A 413 -4.05 37.64 -11.93
N VAL A 414 -4.43 38.75 -11.30
CA VAL A 414 -3.82 39.21 -10.04
C VAL A 414 -4.01 38.17 -8.93
N SER A 415 -5.19 37.56 -8.84
CA SER A 415 -5.45 36.48 -7.88
C SER A 415 -4.55 35.24 -8.14
N ASP A 416 -4.35 34.86 -9.40
CA ASP A 416 -3.45 33.76 -9.75
C ASP A 416 -1.99 34.09 -9.43
N ARG A 417 -1.52 35.31 -9.73
CA ARG A 417 -0.20 35.82 -9.32
C ARG A 417 -0.03 35.70 -7.81
N ASP A 418 -0.98 36.21 -7.04
CA ASP A 418 -0.91 36.22 -5.57
C ASP A 418 -0.94 34.81 -4.99
N GLN A 419 -1.62 33.87 -5.66
CA GLN A 419 -1.57 32.46 -5.29
C GLN A 419 -0.17 31.86 -5.52
N LEU A 420 0.43 32.07 -6.69
CA LEU A 420 1.75 31.54 -7.00
C LEU A 420 2.86 32.19 -6.14
N ASP A 421 2.76 33.48 -5.91
CA ASP A 421 3.68 34.25 -5.07
C ASP A 421 3.59 33.81 -3.60
N ARG A 422 2.38 33.47 -3.11
CA ARG A 422 2.22 32.79 -1.82
C ARG A 422 2.92 31.43 -1.78
N TYR A 423 2.83 30.62 -2.83
CA TYR A 423 3.55 29.35 -2.88
C TYR A 423 5.07 29.51 -2.89
N ALA A 424 5.59 30.56 -3.54
CA ALA A 424 7.01 30.87 -3.52
C ALA A 424 7.49 31.28 -2.11
N ARG A 425 6.69 32.04 -1.35
CA ARG A 425 7.04 32.51 0.00
C ARG A 425 6.84 31.47 1.10
N VAL A 426 5.69 30.80 1.11
CA VAL A 426 5.25 29.93 2.21
C VAL A 426 5.58 28.46 1.95
N GLY A 427 5.86 28.11 0.68
CA GLY A 427 6.12 26.75 0.23
C GLY A 427 4.97 26.18 -0.59
N VAL A 428 5.33 25.25 -1.48
CA VAL A 428 4.38 24.59 -2.40
C VAL A 428 3.56 23.56 -1.62
N PRO A 429 2.21 23.58 -1.72
CA PRO A 429 1.37 22.59 -1.05
C PRO A 429 1.69 21.17 -1.55
N LEU A 430 1.55 20.16 -0.69
CA LEU A 430 1.88 18.75 -1.03
C LEU A 430 1.21 18.27 -2.32
N ARG A 431 -0.03 18.69 -2.58
CA ARG A 431 -0.79 18.37 -3.79
C ARG A 431 -0.15 18.86 -5.09
N LEU A 432 0.81 19.80 -5.03
CA LEU A 432 1.55 20.32 -6.18
C LEU A 432 3.06 20.00 -6.10
N SER A 433 3.50 19.28 -5.06
CA SER A 433 4.90 19.07 -4.72
C SER A 433 5.50 17.84 -5.42
N PHE A 434 6.38 17.09 -4.74
CA PHE A 434 7.05 15.88 -5.23
C PHE A 434 7.85 16.10 -6.52
N GLY A 435 8.46 17.29 -6.68
CA GLY A 435 9.24 17.65 -7.85
C GLY A 435 8.41 17.97 -9.10
N THR A 436 7.08 17.96 -9.01
CA THR A 436 6.20 18.20 -10.16
C THR A 436 5.75 19.66 -10.32
N TYR A 437 6.11 20.55 -9.39
CA TYR A 437 5.65 21.94 -9.39
C TYR A 437 6.11 22.73 -10.62
N ARG A 438 5.16 23.26 -11.40
CA ARG A 438 5.43 24.06 -12.62
C ARG A 438 4.92 25.49 -12.58
N GLY A 439 4.49 26.00 -11.42
CA GLY A 439 3.93 27.35 -11.30
C GLY A 439 4.96 28.49 -11.32
N ALA A 440 6.21 28.25 -10.91
CA ALA A 440 7.22 29.31 -10.80
C ALA A 440 7.53 30.03 -12.12
N PRO A 441 7.69 29.34 -13.27
CA PRO A 441 7.92 30.01 -14.56
C PRO A 441 6.74 30.87 -15.05
N LEU A 442 5.53 30.69 -14.51
CA LEU A 442 4.36 31.49 -14.90
C LEU A 442 4.35 32.88 -14.27
N LEU A 443 5.06 33.09 -13.16
CA LEU A 443 5.10 34.37 -12.45
C LEU A 443 5.50 35.55 -13.36
N PRO A 444 6.64 35.50 -14.10
CA PRO A 444 7.01 36.60 -14.99
C PRO A 444 5.97 36.84 -16.09
N VAL A 445 5.43 35.78 -16.69
CA VAL A 445 4.41 35.88 -17.76
C VAL A 445 3.16 36.61 -17.28
N ILE A 446 2.69 36.29 -16.07
CA ILE A 446 1.53 36.97 -15.48
C ILE A 446 1.87 38.42 -15.10
N ASN A 447 3.06 38.67 -14.56
CA ASN A 447 3.50 40.02 -14.21
C ASN A 447 3.57 40.92 -15.45
N ASP A 448 4.09 40.43 -16.57
CA ASP A 448 4.14 41.16 -17.84
C ASP A 448 2.73 41.45 -18.38
N ALA A 449 1.82 40.47 -18.31
CA ALA A 449 0.42 40.65 -18.70
C ALA A 449 -0.29 41.72 -17.83
N ILE A 450 -0.03 41.74 -16.52
CA ILE A 450 -0.56 42.76 -15.61
C ILE A 450 0.05 44.14 -15.91
N ALA A 451 1.36 44.21 -16.17
CA ALA A 451 2.06 45.45 -16.45
C ALA A 451 1.62 46.09 -17.78
N SER A 452 1.19 45.29 -18.76
CA SER A 452 0.69 45.78 -20.05
C SER A 452 -0.71 46.41 -20.03
N TYR A 453 -1.41 46.41 -18.88
CA TYR A 453 -2.74 47.00 -18.80
C TYR A 453 -2.66 48.54 -18.78
N GLU A 454 -3.27 49.17 -19.79
CA GLU A 454 -3.46 50.62 -19.85
C GLU A 454 -4.95 50.97 -19.63
N PRO A 455 -5.28 51.81 -18.63
CA PRO A 455 -6.65 52.27 -18.43
C PRO A 455 -7.12 53.16 -19.59
N SER A 456 -8.38 53.01 -20.01
CA SER A 456 -8.99 53.95 -20.96
C SER A 456 -8.92 55.38 -20.42
N PRO A 457 -8.59 56.39 -21.26
CA PRO A 457 -8.51 57.77 -20.81
C PRO A 457 -9.86 58.22 -20.23
N PRO A 458 -9.86 58.97 -19.12
CA PRO A 458 -11.09 59.43 -18.51
C PRO A 458 -11.90 60.29 -19.50
N PRO A 459 -13.24 60.18 -19.51
CA PRO A 459 -14.07 61.03 -20.36
C PRO A 459 -13.79 62.52 -20.09
N PRO A 460 -13.95 63.40 -21.11
CA PRO A 460 -13.68 64.82 -20.95
C PRO A 460 -14.52 65.41 -19.81
N ALA A 461 -13.91 66.30 -19.02
CA ALA A 461 -14.62 67.00 -17.96
C ALA A 461 -15.65 67.95 -18.58
N VAL A 462 -16.93 67.72 -18.25
CA VAL A 462 -18.07 68.55 -18.66
C VAL A 462 -18.57 69.33 -17.45
N VAL A 463 -18.59 70.66 -17.54
CA VAL A 463 -19.28 71.53 -16.59
C VAL A 463 -20.60 71.95 -17.20
N THR A 464 -21.71 71.58 -16.56
CA THR A 464 -23.04 71.99 -16.99
C THR A 464 -23.47 73.23 -16.23
N LEU A 465 -23.75 74.32 -16.95
CA LEU A 465 -24.30 75.56 -16.40
C LEU A 465 -25.77 75.69 -16.77
N ASP A 466 -26.63 75.94 -15.79
CA ASP A 466 -28.08 76.12 -16.00
C ASP A 466 -28.38 77.48 -16.65
N SER A 467 -29.08 77.48 -17.79
CA SER A 467 -29.41 78.72 -18.53
C SER A 467 -30.40 79.60 -17.75
N MET A 468 -31.24 79.04 -16.88
CA MET A 468 -32.16 79.81 -16.03
C MET A 468 -31.43 80.63 -14.96
N SER A 469 -30.26 80.15 -14.53
CA SER A 469 -29.37 80.93 -13.68
C SER A 469 -28.72 82.05 -14.49
N LEU A 470 -28.32 81.76 -15.74
CA LEU A 470 -27.50 82.64 -16.56
C LEU A 470 -28.26 83.73 -17.35
N PHE A 471 -29.46 83.45 -17.87
CA PHE A 471 -30.17 84.30 -18.84
C PHE A 471 -31.64 84.48 -18.47
N ASP A 472 -32.21 85.63 -18.83
CA ASP A 472 -33.67 85.81 -18.79
C ASP A 472 -34.36 85.07 -19.96
N SER A 473 -35.65 84.78 -19.82
CA SER A 473 -36.44 84.09 -20.86
C SER A 473 -36.39 84.85 -22.19
N GLY A 474 -36.14 84.11 -23.29
CA GLY A 474 -36.02 84.67 -24.64
C GLY A 474 -34.81 85.58 -24.89
N LYS A 475 -33.92 85.78 -23.90
CA LYS A 475 -32.72 86.62 -24.02
C LYS A 475 -31.44 85.80 -24.04
N ALA A 476 -30.41 86.40 -24.62
CA ALA A 476 -29.02 85.94 -24.62
C ALA A 476 -28.08 86.88 -23.85
N THR A 477 -28.63 87.80 -23.04
CA THR A 477 -27.85 88.68 -22.16
C THR A 477 -27.71 88.05 -20.78
N LEU A 478 -26.48 87.99 -20.26
CA LEU A 478 -26.20 87.41 -18.93
C LEU A 478 -26.84 88.26 -17.81
N ARG A 479 -27.47 87.60 -16.84
CA ARG A 479 -28.12 88.27 -15.68
C ARG A 479 -27.06 88.79 -14.71
N THR A 480 -27.33 89.94 -14.09
CA THR A 480 -26.56 90.47 -12.95
C THR A 480 -26.68 89.53 -11.75
N GLY A 481 -25.59 88.86 -11.36
CA GLY A 481 -25.56 87.84 -10.30
C GLY A 481 -25.03 86.46 -10.73
N THR A 482 -24.75 86.28 -12.02
CA THR A 482 -24.24 85.03 -12.64
C THR A 482 -22.73 84.83 -12.48
N THR A 483 -22.04 85.84 -11.96
CA THR A 483 -20.59 85.91 -11.79
C THR A 483 -20.04 84.70 -11.05
N ARG A 484 -20.74 84.16 -10.04
CA ARG A 484 -20.24 83.02 -9.27
C ARG A 484 -20.10 81.74 -10.10
N ALA A 485 -21.17 81.33 -10.80
CA ALA A 485 -21.15 80.14 -11.65
C ALA A 485 -20.16 80.27 -12.82
N MET A 486 -19.99 81.50 -13.32
CA MET A 486 -19.02 81.80 -14.38
C MET A 486 -17.56 81.84 -13.88
N VAL A 487 -17.34 82.27 -12.63
CA VAL A 487 -16.03 82.20 -11.95
C VAL A 487 -15.63 80.75 -11.70
N ASP A 488 -16.54 79.90 -11.23
CA ASP A 488 -16.29 78.47 -11.02
C ASP A 488 -15.89 77.78 -12.35
N ALA A 489 -16.61 78.09 -13.44
CA ALA A 489 -16.26 77.62 -14.78
C ALA A 489 -14.89 78.14 -15.25
N LEU A 490 -14.58 79.41 -14.95
CA LEU A 490 -13.32 80.04 -15.33
C LEU A 490 -12.13 79.44 -14.58
N GLU A 491 -12.26 79.15 -13.28
CA GLU A 491 -11.24 78.47 -12.50
C GLU A 491 -10.92 77.10 -13.09
N LEU A 492 -11.95 76.35 -13.51
CA LEU A 492 -11.74 75.05 -14.17
C LEU A 492 -11.03 75.19 -15.53
N ILE A 493 -11.39 76.18 -16.34
CA ILE A 493 -10.74 76.44 -17.64
C ILE A 493 -9.27 76.83 -17.43
N LYS A 494 -8.96 77.68 -16.44
CA LYS A 494 -7.59 78.09 -16.10
C LYS A 494 -6.75 76.92 -15.58
N ALA A 495 -7.35 76.03 -14.77
CA ALA A 495 -6.70 74.82 -14.29
C ALA A 495 -6.32 73.83 -15.43
N HIS A 496 -6.93 73.97 -16.61
CA HIS A 496 -6.71 73.10 -17.78
C HIS A 496 -6.27 73.90 -19.02
N SER A 497 -5.18 74.67 -18.90
CA SER A 497 -4.68 75.57 -19.95
C SER A 497 -4.31 74.91 -21.29
N GLY A 498 -4.09 73.59 -21.34
CA GLY A 498 -3.76 72.83 -22.55
C GLY A 498 -4.95 72.23 -23.33
N LYS A 499 -6.21 72.56 -22.99
CA LYS A 499 -7.41 72.03 -23.64
C LYS A 499 -8.17 73.12 -24.42
N ARG A 500 -8.93 72.78 -25.46
CA ARG A 500 -9.88 73.72 -26.07
C ARG A 500 -11.19 73.70 -25.30
N VAL A 501 -11.89 74.83 -25.28
CA VAL A 501 -13.16 74.99 -24.56
C VAL A 501 -14.30 74.96 -25.58
N LEU A 502 -15.15 73.95 -25.49
CA LEU A 502 -16.40 73.89 -26.26
C LEU A 502 -17.54 74.44 -25.40
N VAL A 503 -18.18 75.51 -25.84
CA VAL A 503 -19.38 76.08 -25.23
C VAL A 503 -20.59 75.67 -26.06
N ALA A 504 -21.39 74.75 -25.52
CA ALA A 504 -22.56 74.18 -26.18
C ALA A 504 -23.86 74.75 -25.58
N GLY A 505 -24.68 75.41 -26.40
CA GLY A 505 -25.98 75.93 -25.99
C GLY A 505 -27.13 74.98 -26.33
N TYR A 506 -28.12 74.91 -25.43
CA TYR A 506 -29.35 74.12 -25.59
C TYR A 506 -30.58 74.98 -25.30
N ALA A 507 -31.70 74.65 -25.95
CA ALA A 507 -33.00 75.25 -25.74
C ALA A 507 -34.05 74.18 -25.38
N ASP A 508 -35.18 74.60 -24.83
CA ASP A 508 -36.36 73.74 -24.70
C ASP A 508 -37.15 73.71 -26.02
N ASP A 509 -38.18 72.86 -26.09
CA ASP A 509 -39.01 72.68 -27.28
C ASP A 509 -40.03 73.81 -27.52
N GLN A 510 -39.97 74.89 -26.74
CA GLN A 510 -40.93 75.98 -26.81
C GLN A 510 -40.50 77.00 -27.87
N GLY A 511 -41.04 76.86 -29.09
CA GLY A 511 -40.82 77.83 -30.16
C GLY A 511 -40.63 77.18 -31.53
N ARG A 512 -40.08 77.95 -32.49
CA ARG A 512 -39.70 77.41 -33.80
C ARG A 512 -38.27 76.86 -33.71
N PRO A 513 -37.97 75.66 -34.25
CA PRO A 513 -36.63 75.06 -34.19
C PRO A 513 -35.50 76.00 -34.65
N ASP A 514 -35.70 76.76 -35.73
CA ASP A 514 -34.71 77.71 -36.25
C ASP A 514 -34.38 78.84 -35.25
N ARG A 515 -35.39 79.28 -34.47
CA ARG A 515 -35.22 80.31 -33.44
C ARG A 515 -34.52 79.74 -32.22
N ASN A 516 -34.84 78.50 -31.84
CA ASN A 516 -34.19 77.80 -30.73
C ASN A 516 -32.72 77.52 -31.03
N LEU A 517 -32.39 77.15 -32.28
CA LEU A 517 -31.02 77.00 -32.73
C LEU A 517 -30.25 78.33 -32.62
N LYS A 518 -30.81 79.42 -33.17
CA LYS A 518 -30.19 80.75 -33.07
C LYS A 518 -30.00 81.20 -31.62
N LEU A 519 -31.03 81.05 -30.79
CA LEU A 519 -30.99 81.42 -29.36
C LEU A 519 -29.92 80.61 -28.60
N SER A 520 -29.77 79.33 -28.92
CA SER A 520 -28.74 78.48 -28.31
C SER A 520 -27.32 78.92 -28.68
N ILE A 521 -27.08 79.34 -29.92
CA ILE A 521 -25.80 79.89 -30.40
C ILE A 521 -25.51 81.24 -29.73
N ASP A 522 -26.52 82.13 -29.68
CA ASP A 522 -26.37 83.47 -29.11
C ASP A 522 -26.04 83.38 -27.61
N ARG A 523 -26.69 82.48 -26.86
CA ARG A 523 -26.38 82.22 -25.44
C ARG A 523 -24.98 81.66 -25.23
N ALA A 524 -24.57 80.69 -26.05
CA ALA A 524 -23.23 80.13 -25.98
C ALA A 524 -22.15 81.19 -26.34
N SER A 525 -22.46 82.09 -27.27
CA SER A 525 -21.60 83.24 -27.61
C SER A 525 -21.46 84.21 -26.45
N ALA A 526 -22.56 84.54 -25.75
CA ALA A 526 -22.51 85.42 -24.59
C ALA A 526 -21.68 84.84 -23.43
N VAL A 527 -21.74 83.52 -23.20
CA VAL A 527 -20.87 82.84 -22.22
C VAL A 527 -19.41 82.91 -22.66
N ARG A 528 -19.09 82.63 -23.93
CA ARG A 528 -17.73 82.77 -24.46
C ARG A 528 -17.20 84.18 -24.27
N ASP A 529 -17.97 85.20 -24.67
CA ASP A 529 -17.51 86.59 -24.69
C ASP A 529 -17.21 87.08 -23.28
N TRP A 530 -18.08 86.74 -22.32
CA TRP A 530 -17.82 86.99 -20.91
C TRP A 530 -16.55 86.31 -20.42
N LEU A 531 -16.33 85.04 -20.79
CA LEU A 531 -15.13 84.29 -20.39
C LEU A 531 -13.86 84.90 -21.00
N VAL A 532 -13.89 85.35 -22.25
CA VAL A 532 -12.76 86.04 -22.91
C VAL A 532 -12.45 87.35 -22.20
N GLU A 533 -13.47 88.17 -21.93
CA GLU A 533 -13.32 89.48 -21.29
C GLU A 533 -12.79 89.36 -19.84
N ALA A 534 -13.35 88.43 -19.06
CA ALA A 534 -13.00 88.26 -17.65
C ALA A 534 -11.63 87.58 -17.42
N SER A 535 -11.07 86.92 -18.43
CA SER A 535 -9.87 86.08 -18.27
C SER A 535 -8.69 86.41 -19.16
N GLY A 536 -8.90 87.13 -20.26
CA GLY A 536 -7.89 87.39 -21.29
C GLY A 536 -7.51 86.16 -22.13
N ILE A 537 -8.26 85.07 -22.07
CA ILE A 537 -8.01 83.87 -22.90
C ILE A 537 -8.32 84.20 -24.37
N PRO A 538 -7.43 83.88 -25.34
CA PRO A 538 -7.67 84.14 -26.75
C PRO A 538 -8.99 83.53 -27.25
N PRO A 539 -9.79 84.25 -28.05
CA PRO A 539 -11.04 83.73 -28.61
C PRO A 539 -10.86 82.43 -29.40
N THR A 540 -9.68 82.22 -29.98
CA THR A 540 -9.29 81.03 -30.74
C THR A 540 -9.28 79.73 -29.91
N ARG A 541 -9.27 79.81 -28.57
CA ARG A 541 -9.40 78.64 -27.69
C ARG A 541 -10.84 78.19 -27.45
N PHE A 542 -11.83 78.98 -27.85
CA PHE A 542 -13.24 78.69 -27.65
C PHE A 542 -13.91 78.28 -28.96
N ALA A 543 -14.61 77.15 -28.93
CA ALA A 543 -15.56 76.75 -29.96
C ALA A 543 -16.99 76.92 -29.43
N ILE A 544 -17.89 77.41 -30.26
CA ILE A 544 -19.31 77.53 -29.93
C ILE A 544 -20.12 76.54 -30.76
N GLN A 545 -21.06 75.86 -30.13
CA GLN A 545 -22.02 75.00 -30.81
C GLN A 545 -23.43 75.26 -30.27
N GLY A 546 -24.39 75.50 -31.16
CA GLY A 546 -25.81 75.47 -30.81
C GLY A 546 -26.41 74.12 -31.16
N TYR A 547 -27.19 73.54 -30.25
CA TYR A 547 -27.94 72.31 -30.49
C TYR A 547 -29.46 72.55 -30.56
N GLY A 548 -29.94 73.77 -30.31
CA GLY A 548 -31.37 74.05 -30.23
C GLY A 548 -32.08 73.11 -29.24
N ASP A 549 -33.24 72.60 -29.62
CA ASP A 549 -34.08 71.66 -28.88
C ASP A 549 -33.78 70.18 -29.20
N THR A 550 -32.80 69.89 -30.05
CA THR A 550 -32.55 68.54 -30.59
C THR A 550 -31.91 67.54 -29.60
N ARG A 551 -31.46 68.01 -28.43
CA ARG A 551 -30.78 67.20 -27.40
C ARG A 551 -31.31 67.46 -25.98
N PRO A 552 -32.56 67.07 -25.67
CA PRO A 552 -33.13 67.21 -24.33
C PRO A 552 -32.48 66.23 -23.35
N VAL A 553 -32.26 66.67 -22.11
CA VAL A 553 -31.76 65.87 -20.98
C VAL A 553 -32.83 65.53 -19.95
N ALA A 554 -33.98 66.19 -20.03
CA ALA A 554 -35.16 65.94 -19.22
C ALA A 554 -36.42 66.06 -20.07
N ASP A 555 -37.55 65.59 -19.54
CA ASP A 555 -38.83 65.62 -20.26
C ASP A 555 -39.36 67.06 -20.42
N ASN A 556 -39.52 67.52 -21.67
CA ASN A 556 -40.06 68.85 -21.99
C ASN A 556 -41.56 69.00 -21.63
N ALA A 557 -42.28 67.91 -21.32
CA ALA A 557 -43.66 68.01 -20.86
C ALA A 557 -43.78 68.75 -19.51
N THR A 558 -42.76 68.65 -18.65
CA THR A 558 -42.76 69.27 -17.31
C THR A 558 -42.05 70.63 -17.30
N PRO A 559 -42.55 71.63 -16.55
CA PRO A 559 -41.84 72.89 -16.35
C PRO A 559 -40.40 72.73 -15.85
N GLU A 560 -40.19 71.76 -14.96
CA GLU A 560 -38.91 71.43 -14.36
C GLU A 560 -37.96 70.79 -15.38
N GLY A 561 -38.46 69.91 -16.24
CA GLY A 561 -37.66 69.30 -17.31
C GLY A 561 -37.29 70.31 -18.41
N ARG A 562 -38.20 71.23 -18.76
CA ARG A 562 -37.87 72.36 -19.66
C ARG A 562 -36.78 73.25 -19.06
N ALA A 563 -36.83 73.52 -17.75
CA ALA A 563 -35.77 74.29 -17.08
C ALA A 563 -34.40 73.62 -17.22
N LYS A 564 -34.32 72.30 -17.04
CA LYS A 564 -33.07 71.55 -17.23
C LYS A 564 -32.59 71.51 -18.69
N ASN A 565 -33.49 71.56 -19.66
CA ASN A 565 -33.14 71.57 -21.08
C ASN A 565 -32.60 72.91 -21.57
N ARG A 566 -33.00 74.02 -20.91
CA ARG A 566 -32.39 75.33 -21.09
C ARG A 566 -31.05 75.37 -20.34
N ARG A 567 -29.96 74.97 -20.98
CA ARG A 567 -28.62 74.93 -20.36
C ARG A 567 -27.51 75.32 -21.33
N VAL A 568 -26.36 75.67 -20.77
CA VAL A 568 -25.10 75.83 -21.51
C VAL A 568 -24.08 74.87 -20.89
N GLU A 569 -23.50 74.02 -21.69
CA GLU A 569 -22.43 73.11 -21.24
C GLU A 569 -21.08 73.65 -21.69
N ILE A 570 -20.12 73.63 -20.79
CA ILE A 570 -18.71 73.94 -21.06
C ILE A 570 -17.95 72.61 -20.97
N THR A 571 -17.43 72.16 -22.10
CA THR A 571 -16.65 70.93 -22.19
C THR A 571 -15.19 71.25 -22.48
N LEU A 572 -14.28 70.70 -21.68
CA LEU A 572 -12.84 70.81 -21.92
C LEU A 572 -12.39 69.66 -22.82
N VAL A 573 -12.14 69.96 -24.09
CA VAL A 573 -11.75 68.97 -25.09
C VAL A 573 -10.22 68.98 -25.25
N PRO A 574 -9.55 67.82 -25.21
CA PRO A 574 -8.11 67.75 -25.49
C PRO A 574 -7.78 68.38 -26.86
N ASP A 575 -6.70 69.15 -26.92
CA ASP A 575 -6.17 69.67 -28.20
C ASP A 575 -5.37 68.57 -28.91
N THR A 576 -6.04 67.47 -29.25
CA THR A 576 -5.44 66.39 -30.04
C THR A 576 -5.86 66.56 -31.50
N PRO A 577 -4.92 66.47 -32.47
CA PRO A 577 -5.30 66.20 -33.84
C PRO A 577 -6.09 64.89 -33.85
N VAL A 578 -7.28 64.90 -34.47
CA VAL A 578 -8.10 63.70 -34.65
C VAL A 578 -7.22 62.59 -35.25
N PRO A 579 -7.06 61.43 -34.61
CA PRO A 579 -6.42 60.29 -35.25
C PRO A 579 -7.26 59.96 -36.49
N ALA A 580 -6.62 59.87 -37.66
CA ALA A 580 -7.29 59.57 -38.91
C ALA A 580 -8.26 58.39 -38.72
N VAL A 581 -9.55 58.64 -38.98
CA VAL A 581 -10.53 57.58 -39.14
C VAL A 581 -9.99 56.66 -40.24
N PRO A 582 -9.74 55.36 -39.99
CA PRO A 582 -9.41 54.46 -41.07
C PRO A 582 -10.65 54.37 -41.96
N THR A 583 -10.57 54.93 -43.16
CA THR A 583 -11.54 54.70 -44.20
C THR A 583 -11.58 53.20 -44.45
N GLY A 584 -12.69 52.56 -44.08
CA GLY A 584 -12.93 51.16 -44.38
C GLY A 584 -12.81 50.94 -45.87
N ALA A 585 -11.83 50.13 -46.27
CA ALA A 585 -11.75 49.59 -47.61
C ALA A 585 -12.95 48.65 -47.79
N ALA A 586 -13.96 49.14 -48.51
CA ALA A 586 -14.86 48.27 -49.23
C ALA A 586 -14.06 47.61 -50.37
N ARG A 587 -13.85 46.30 -50.27
CA ARG A 587 -13.88 45.37 -51.41
C ARG A 587 -13.99 43.94 -50.94
#